data_AF-A0A382FBM4-F1
#
_entry.id   AF-A0A382FBM4-F1
#
_cell.length_a   1.000
_cell.length_b   1.000
_cell.length_c   1.000
_cell.angle_alpha   90.00
_cell.angle_beta   90.00
_cell.angle_gamma   90.00
#
_symmetry.space_group_name_H-M   'P 1'
#
loop_
_entity.id
_entity.type
_entity.pdbx_description
1 polymer ?
#
loop_
_entity_poly.entity_id
_entity_poly.type
_entity_poly.pdbx_seq_one_letter_code
_entity_poly.pdbx_strand_id
1 'polypeptide(L)'
;MLQNVIGGLQGIVDHAMVGHFVGYTGNAAIGVAWQIFLVVMVFISSIFTGMSVLVARFVGAQDPEKVNRTVYQAFLTAGVMSVGILAPIGYFLAPSLLSLVNAAPEVQTEALPYLRIMFLFSFG
;
A
#
# COMPACT_ATOMS: atom_id res chain seq x y z
N MET A 1 -8.43 -7.64 -15.42
CA MET A 1 -9.87 -7.33 -15.51
C MET A 1 -10.63 -7.90 -14.32
N LEU A 2 -10.68 -9.23 -14.14
CA LEU A 2 -11.32 -9.86 -12.96
C LEU A 2 -10.81 -9.34 -11.61
N GLN A 3 -9.49 -9.25 -11.41
CA GLN A 3 -8.90 -8.72 -10.17
C GLN A 3 -9.40 -7.31 -9.83
N ASN A 4 -9.46 -6.41 -10.81
CA ASN A 4 -9.91 -5.03 -10.61
C ASN A 4 -11.41 -4.96 -10.29
N VAL A 5 -12.22 -5.83 -10.90
CA VAL A 5 -13.65 -5.91 -10.62
C VAL A 5 -13.89 -6.40 -9.20
N ILE A 6 -13.21 -7.47 -8.79
CA ILE A 6 -13.34 -8.04 -7.44
C ILE A 6 -12.85 -7.03 -6.39
N GLY A 7 -11.68 -6.41 -6.61
CA GLY A 7 -11.15 -5.39 -5.71
C GLY A 7 -12.07 -4.15 -5.61
N GLY A 8 -12.67 -3.72 -6.72
CA GLY A 8 -13.63 -2.63 -6.72
C GLY A 8 -14.91 -2.95 -5.93
N LEU A 9 -15.45 -4.16 -6.11
CA LEU A 9 -16.62 -4.62 -5.34
C LEU A 9 -16.32 -4.72 -3.84
N GLN A 10 -15.14 -5.24 -3.48
CA GLN A 10 -14.68 -5.28 -2.09
C GLN A 10 -14.63 -3.85 -1.51
N GLY A 11 -14.05 -2.89 -2.23
CA GLY A 11 -13.97 -1.50 -1.77
C GLY A 11 -15.35 -0.87 -1.54
N ILE A 12 -16.36 -1.20 -2.36
CA ILE A 12 -17.73 -0.74 -2.14
C ILE A 12 -18.31 -1.32 -0.85
N VAL A 13 -18.11 -2.62 -0.60
CA VAL A 13 -18.57 -3.27 0.64
C VAL A 13 -17.89 -2.67 1.86
N ASP A 14 -16.58 -2.46 1.80
CA ASP A 14 -15.81 -1.88 2.90
C ASP A 14 -16.30 -0.47 3.26
N HIS A 15 -16.53 0.39 2.26
CA HIS A 15 -17.08 1.73 2.47
C HIS A 15 -18.53 1.74 2.95
N ALA A 16 -19.36 0.78 2.52
CA ALA A 16 -20.73 0.64 2.99
C ALA A 16 -20.77 0.21 4.47
N MET A 17 -19.91 -0.74 4.85
CA MET A 17 -19.76 -1.21 6.23
C MET A 17 -19.27 -0.08 7.13
N VAL A 18 -18.19 0.60 6.76
CA VAL A 18 -17.63 1.71 7.56
C VAL A 18 -18.62 2.88 7.64
N GLY A 19 -19.30 3.19 6.54
CA GLY A 19 -20.34 4.20 6.51
C GLY A 19 -21.52 3.89 7.45
N HIS A 20 -21.86 2.61 7.62
CA HIS A 20 -22.93 2.17 8.52
C HIS A 20 -22.49 2.10 9.99
N PHE A 21 -21.30 1.57 10.28
CA PHE A 21 -20.85 1.30 11.65
C PHE A 21 -20.09 2.46 12.30
N VAL A 22 -19.30 3.22 11.53
CA VAL A 22 -18.47 4.33 12.03
C VAL A 22 -19.06 5.68 11.62
N GLY A 23 -19.70 5.75 10.45
CA GLY A 23 -20.34 6.96 9.93
C GLY A 23 -19.45 7.74 8.94
N TYR A 24 -19.85 8.98 8.68
CA TYR A 24 -19.23 9.84 7.67
C TYR A 24 -17.74 10.14 7.97
N THR A 25 -17.41 10.35 9.25
CA THR A 25 -16.04 10.62 9.71
C THR A 25 -15.10 9.45 9.41
N GLY A 26 -15.56 8.21 9.58
CA GLY A 26 -14.81 7.01 9.23
C GLY A 26 -14.51 6.90 7.73
N ASN A 27 -15.50 7.16 6.88
CA ASN A 27 -15.29 7.15 5.43
C ASN A 27 -14.36 8.29 4.96
N ALA A 28 -14.47 9.48 5.55
CA ALA A 28 -13.54 10.58 5.28
C ALA A 28 -12.11 10.22 5.70
N ALA A 29 -11.95 9.55 6.85
CA ALA A 29 -10.65 9.11 7.35
C ALA A 29 -9.99 8.08 6.43
N ILE A 30 -10.74 7.10 5.94
CA ILE A 30 -10.26 6.13 4.94
C ILE A 30 -9.83 6.84 3.67
N GLY A 31 -10.64 7.80 3.17
CA GLY A 31 -10.31 8.55 1.96
C GLY A 31 -8.99 9.30 2.06
N VAL A 32 -8.77 10.04 3.15
CA VAL A 32 -7.53 10.80 3.38
C VAL A 32 -6.33 9.85 3.53
N ALA A 33 -6.46 8.80 4.34
CA ALA A 33 -5.38 7.83 4.54
C ALA A 33 -5.02 7.10 3.23
N TRP A 34 -6.03 6.73 2.44
CA TRP A 34 -5.82 6.08 1.14
C TRP A 34 -5.09 6.99 0.15
N GLN A 35 -5.43 8.29 0.10
CA GLN A 35 -4.71 9.24 -0.76
C GLN A 35 -3.22 9.33 -0.43
N ILE A 36 -2.88 9.38 0.85
CA ILE A 36 -1.49 9.39 1.32
C ILE A 36 -0.80 8.07 0.94
N PHE A 37 -1.47 6.95 1.20
CA PHE A 37 -0.92 5.62 0.97
C PHE A 37 -0.76 5.29 -0.52
N LEU A 38 -1.61 5.85 -1.39
CA LEU A 38 -1.56 5.64 -2.84
C LEU A 38 -0.21 6.05 -3.43
N VAL A 39 0.35 7.18 -2.98
CA VAL A 39 1.68 7.64 -3.45
C VAL A 39 2.75 6.59 -3.17
N VAL A 40 2.72 6.02 -1.97
CA VAL A 40 3.65 4.96 -1.54
C VAL A 40 3.41 3.68 -2.34
N MET A 41 2.15 3.30 -2.53
CA MET A 41 1.76 2.11 -3.29
C MET A 41 2.22 2.19 -4.75
N VAL A 42 2.05 3.35 -5.40
CA VAL A 42 2.52 3.58 -6.79
C VAL A 42 4.05 3.47 -6.87
N PHE A 43 4.77 4.05 -5.92
CA PHE A 43 6.22 3.94 -5.86
C PHE A 43 6.68 2.47 -5.75
N ILE A 44 6.09 1.70 -4.84
CA ILE A 44 6.38 0.27 -4.67
C ILE A 44 6.06 -0.51 -5.95
N SER A 45 4.88 -0.27 -6.53
CA SER A 45 4.43 -0.91 -7.76
C SER A 45 5.41 -0.69 -8.92
N SER A 46 6.02 0.51 -9.00
CA SER A 46 7.03 0.82 -10.03
C SER A 46 8.29 -0.05 -9.92
N ILE A 47 8.74 -0.33 -8.69
CA ILE A 47 9.91 -1.18 -8.43
C ILE A 47 9.63 -2.62 -8.84
N PHE A 48 8.47 -3.15 -8.44
CA PHE A 48 8.08 -4.51 -8.81
C PHE A 48 7.89 -4.67 -10.31
N THR A 49 7.31 -3.67 -10.97
CA THR A 49 7.19 -3.64 -12.43
C THR A 49 8.57 -3.75 -13.10
N GLY A 50 9.56 -3.02 -12.61
CA GLY A 50 10.95 -3.13 -13.08
C GLY A 50 11.54 -4.54 -12.89
N MET A 51 11.27 -5.18 -11.76
CA MET A 51 11.73 -6.55 -11.50
C MET A 51 11.04 -7.59 -12.39
N SER A 52 9.74 -7.43 -12.68
CA SER A 52 9.03 -8.30 -13.63
C SER A 52 9.65 -8.26 -15.03
N VAL A 53 10.14 -7.10 -15.47
CA VAL A 53 10.85 -6.97 -16.76
C VAL A 53 12.17 -7.77 -16.74
N LEU A 54 12.93 -7.72 -15.65
CA LEU A 54 14.16 -8.51 -15.51
C LEU A 54 13.88 -10.02 -15.55
N VAL A 55 12.84 -10.46 -14.83
CA VAL A 55 12.39 -11.86 -14.85
C VAL A 55 12.02 -12.29 -16.27
N ALA A 56 11.19 -11.52 -16.98
CA ALA A 56 10.79 -11.83 -18.35
C ALA A 56 12.01 -11.96 -19.29
N ARG A 57 13.00 -11.08 -19.14
CA ARG A 57 14.25 -11.13 -19.92
C ARG A 57 15.04 -12.41 -19.66
N PHE A 58 15.18 -12.84 -18.41
CA PHE A 58 15.93 -14.06 -18.07
C PHE A 58 15.19 -15.33 -18.46
N VAL A 59 13.86 -15.34 -18.38
CA VAL A 59 13.04 -16.43 -18.93
C VAL A 59 13.23 -16.54 -20.45
N GLY A 60 13.19 -15.42 -21.17
CA GLY A 60 13.44 -15.38 -22.62
C GLY A 60 14.84 -15.84 -23.02
N ALA A 61 15.83 -15.62 -22.15
CA ALA A 61 17.21 -16.08 -22.33
C ALA A 61 17.43 -17.56 -21.95
N GLN A 62 16.39 -18.28 -21.52
CA GLN A 62 16.47 -19.67 -21.03
C GLN A 62 17.49 -19.85 -19.88
N ASP A 63 17.58 -18.85 -19.00
CA ASP A 63 18.51 -18.84 -17.85
C ASP A 63 17.73 -18.96 -16.52
N PRO A 64 17.33 -20.19 -16.12
CA PRO A 64 16.48 -20.41 -14.95
C PRO A 64 17.17 -20.02 -13.63
N GLU A 65 18.51 -20.06 -13.58
CA GLU A 65 19.27 -19.68 -12.39
C GLU A 65 19.14 -18.19 -12.10
N LYS A 66 19.27 -17.35 -13.13
CA LYS A 66 19.04 -15.90 -12.99
C LYS A 66 17.58 -15.56 -12.72
N VAL A 67 16.63 -16.31 -13.27
CA VAL A 67 15.20 -16.16 -12.94
C VAL A 67 15.01 -16.35 -11.43
N ASN A 68 15.46 -17.47 -10.87
CA ASN A 68 15.28 -17.78 -9.45
C ASN A 68 15.97 -16.74 -8.57
N ARG A 69 17.21 -16.33 -8.93
CA ARG A 69 17.94 -15.30 -8.19
C ARG A 69 17.23 -13.95 -8.19
N THR A 70 16.64 -13.54 -9.32
CA THR A 70 15.92 -12.27 -9.44
C THR A 70 14.64 -12.28 -8.61
N VAL A 71 13.88 -13.39 -8.64
CA VAL A 71 12.67 -13.55 -7.83
C VAL A 71 13.02 -13.53 -6.33
N TYR A 72 14.09 -14.22 -5.93
CA TYR A 72 14.55 -14.19 -4.54
C TYR A 72 14.95 -12.79 -4.09
N GLN A 73 15.70 -12.06 -4.92
CA GLN A 73 16.04 -10.65 -4.67
C GLN A 73 14.79 -9.77 -4.59
N ALA A 74 13.76 -10.05 -5.40
CA ALA A 74 12.51 -9.32 -5.35
C ALA A 74 11.80 -9.49 -4.02
N PHE A 75 11.70 -10.71 -3.51
CA PHE A 75 11.11 -10.99 -2.19
C PHE A 75 11.90 -10.36 -1.06
N LEU A 76 13.23 -10.44 -1.08
CA LEU A 76 14.06 -9.78 -0.07
C LEU A 76 13.89 -8.25 -0.10
N THR A 77 13.89 -7.66 -1.29
CA THR A 77 13.69 -6.22 -1.45
C THR A 77 12.31 -5.80 -0.95
N ALA A 78 11.27 -6.58 -1.24
CA ALA A 78 9.91 -6.36 -0.74
C ALA A 78 9.86 -6.35 0.80
N GLY A 79 10.46 -7.36 1.43
CA GLY A 79 10.50 -7.48 2.89
C GLY A 79 11.27 -6.35 3.55
N VAL A 80 12.46 -6.04 3.03
CA VAL A 80 13.31 -4.96 3.56
C VAL A 80 12.64 -3.59 3.36
N MET A 81 12.03 -3.33 2.20
CA MET A 81 11.31 -2.08 1.98
C MET A 81 10.08 -1.96 2.88
N SER A 82 9.25 -2.99 2.95
CA SER A 82 8.03 -2.94 3.77
C SER A 82 8.35 -2.80 5.26
N VAL A 83 9.14 -3.72 5.82
CA VAL A 83 9.39 -3.78 7.26
C VAL A 83 10.49 -2.82 7.70
N GLY A 84 11.55 -2.69 6.90
CA GLY A 84 12.73 -1.89 7.26
C GLY A 84 12.60 -0.41 6.96
N ILE A 85 11.77 -0.03 5.99
CA ILE A 85 11.66 1.36 5.52
C ILE A 85 10.24 1.89 5.72
N LEU A 86 9.25 1.31 5.07
CA LEU A 86 7.89 1.86 5.00
C LEU A 86 7.17 1.80 6.33
N ALA A 87 7.25 0.70 7.05
CA ALA A 87 6.62 0.54 8.36
C ALA A 87 7.14 1.59 9.38
N PRO A 88 8.45 1.72 9.65
CA PRO A 88 8.93 2.72 10.61
C PRO A 88 8.70 4.15 10.13
N ILE A 89 9.08 4.46 8.88
CA ILE A 89 8.92 5.82 8.33
C ILE A 89 7.45 6.22 8.34
N GLY A 90 6.58 5.37 7.80
CA GLY A 90 5.14 5.62 7.75
C GLY A 90 4.50 5.73 9.13
N TYR A 91 4.89 4.90 10.10
CA TYR A 91 4.34 4.96 11.45
C TYR A 91 4.66 6.29 12.17
N PHE A 92 5.91 6.75 12.06
CA PHE A 92 6.36 7.99 12.69
C PHE A 92 5.93 9.25 11.92
N LEU A 93 5.86 9.19 10.58
CA LEU A 93 5.43 10.31 9.74
C LEU A 93 3.92 10.42 9.58
N ALA A 94 3.13 9.39 9.90
CA ALA A 94 1.67 9.42 9.75
C ALA A 94 0.99 10.67 10.33
N PRO A 95 1.32 11.17 11.55
CA PRO A 95 0.73 12.41 12.06
C PRO A 95 1.06 13.63 11.19
N SER A 96 2.33 13.76 10.77
CA SER A 96 2.79 14.85 9.92
C SER A 96 2.14 14.79 8.54
N LEU A 97 2.01 13.60 7.95
CA LEU A 97 1.34 13.40 6.66
C LEU A 97 -0.14 13.79 6.72
N LEU A 98 -0.84 13.44 7.80
CA LEU A 98 -2.24 13.84 7.99
C LEU A 98 -2.40 15.35 8.19
N SER A 99 -1.46 15.98 8.91
CA SER A 99 -1.45 17.44 9.06
C SER A 99 -1.18 18.17 7.73
N LEU A 100 -0.33 17.60 6.86
CA LEU A 100 -0.02 18.15 5.55
C LEU A 100 -1.25 18.21 4.63
N VAL A 101 -2.12 17.21 4.72
CA VAL A 101 -3.36 17.14 3.93
C VAL A 101 -4.48 18.03 4.50
N ASN A 102 -4.22 18.75 5.61
CA ASN A 102 -5.18 19.64 6.28
C ASN A 102 -6.53 18.96 6.59
N ALA A 103 -6.50 17.69 7.01
CA ALA A 103 -7.71 16.99 7.42
C ALA A 103 -8.32 17.63 8.68
N ALA A 104 -9.64 17.64 8.80
CA ALA A 104 -10.32 18.13 10.00
C ALA A 104 -9.90 17.33 11.24
N PRO A 105 -9.85 17.94 12.45
CA PRO A 105 -9.35 17.26 13.66
C PRO A 105 -10.06 15.93 13.97
N GLU A 106 -11.37 15.88 13.77
CA GLU A 106 -12.20 14.68 13.95
C GLU A 106 -11.81 13.56 12.97
N VAL A 107 -11.49 13.92 11.72
CA VAL A 107 -11.05 12.98 10.68
C VAL A 107 -9.62 12.51 10.92
N GLN A 108 -8.73 13.39 11.39
CA GLN A 108 -7.35 13.01 11.72
C GLN A 108 -7.30 11.96 12.83
N THR A 109 -8.19 12.07 13.81
CA THR A 109 -8.26 11.15 14.96
C THR A 109 -8.58 9.72 14.50
N GLU A 110 -9.51 9.57 13.56
CA GLU A 110 -9.86 8.27 12.96
C GLU A 110 -8.84 7.82 11.90
N ALA A 111 -8.25 8.74 11.13
CA ALA A 111 -7.31 8.41 10.06
C ALA A 111 -5.94 7.96 10.57
N LEU A 112 -5.49 8.46 11.71
CA LEU A 112 -4.17 8.13 12.27
C LEU A 112 -3.95 6.64 12.55
N PRO A 113 -4.82 5.95 13.32
CA PRO A 113 -4.65 4.52 13.56
C PRO A 113 -4.76 3.72 12.26
N TYR A 114 -5.68 4.09 11.37
CA TYR A 114 -5.86 3.42 10.09
C TYR A 114 -4.61 3.54 9.20
N LEU A 115 -4.06 4.76 9.03
CA LEU A 115 -2.85 5.01 8.24
C LEU A 115 -1.62 4.29 8.83
N ARG A 116 -1.47 4.25 10.15
CA ARG A 116 -0.38 3.51 10.81
C ARG A 116 -0.46 2.01 10.56
N ILE A 117 -1.68 1.44 10.61
CA ILE A 117 -1.90 0.02 10.31
C ILE A 117 -1.56 -0.27 8.85
N MET A 118 -1.98 0.60 7.92
CA MET A 118 -1.65 0.45 6.49
C MET A 118 -0.12 0.41 6.26
N PHE A 119 0.64 1.25 6.94
CA PHE A 119 2.11 1.24 6.85
C PHE A 119 2.76 0.03 7.52
N LEU A 120 2.28 -0.39 8.69
CA LEU A 120 2.82 -1.56 9.39
C LEU A 120 2.59 -2.86 8.60
N PHE A 121 1.45 -2.95 7.93
CA PHE A 121 1.04 -4.12 7.15
C PHE A 121 1.14 -3.88 5.63
N SER A 122 2.04 -3.00 5.18
CA SER A 122 2.27 -2.76 3.74
C SER A 122 2.94 -3.93 3.01
N PHE A 123 3.14 -5.07 3.68
CA PHE A 123 3.73 -6.27 3.09
C PHE A 123 2.63 -7.10 2.41
N GLY A 124 2.60 -7.07 1.07
CA GLY A 124 1.64 -7.79 0.25
C GLY A 124 1.91 -7.60 -1.24
#